data_AF-A0A527VPS1-F1
#
_entry.id   AF-A0A527VPS1-F1
#
_cell.length_a   1.000
_cell.length_b   1.000
_cell.length_c   1.000
_cell.angle_alpha   90.00
_cell.angle_beta   90.00
_cell.angle_gamma   90.00
#
_symmetry.space_group_name_H-M   'P 1'
#
loop_
_entity.id
_entity.type
_entity.pdbx_description
1 polymer ?
#
loop_
_entity_poly.entity_id
_entity_poly.type
_entity_poly.pdbx_seq_one_letter_code
_entity_poly.pdbx_strand_id
1 'polypeptide(L)'
;YDKDTDGKPFSGPNDFAPDKDGGVYFTGSGKGGPLIDASAYYIGKDGSVKKVAGDLHNANGLVMSNDGKILYLVETEDNRIIEFDVSSDHSLSNRRVFLRLDDLFPNQPHI
;
A
#
# COMPACT_ATOMS: atom_id res chain seq x y z
N TYR A 1 5.44 11.07 12.62
CA TYR A 1 3.99 11.09 12.37
C TYR A 1 3.39 9.82 12.95
N ASP A 2 2.37 9.91 13.80
CA ASP A 2 1.64 8.78 14.39
C ASP A 2 0.15 8.73 13.95
N LYS A 3 -0.30 9.76 13.24
CA LYS A 3 -1.67 9.96 12.79
C LYS A 3 -1.72 10.69 11.43
N ASP A 4 -2.83 10.53 10.71
CA ASP A 4 -3.11 11.28 9.48
C ASP A 4 -3.52 12.74 9.77
N THR A 5 -3.74 13.55 8.73
CA THR A 5 -4.11 14.96 8.88
C THR A 5 -5.47 15.16 9.57
N ASP A 6 -6.36 14.16 9.55
CA ASP A 6 -7.63 14.18 10.30
C ASP A 6 -7.45 13.78 11.78
N GLY A 7 -6.22 13.43 12.19
CA GLY A 7 -5.90 12.97 13.54
C GLY A 7 -6.18 11.49 13.79
N LYS A 8 -6.50 10.69 12.77
CA LYS A 8 -6.72 9.24 12.92
C LYS A 8 -5.37 8.53 13.02
N PRO A 9 -5.16 7.67 14.04
CA PRO A 9 -3.88 7.00 14.22
C PRO A 9 -3.61 6.01 13.09
N PHE A 10 -2.33 5.83 12.75
CA PHE A 10 -1.93 4.75 11.85
C PHE A 10 -2.00 3.40 12.57
N SER A 11 -2.33 2.35 11.82
CA SER A 11 -2.26 0.97 12.32
C SER A 11 -1.10 0.25 11.65
N GLY A 12 -0.08 -0.09 12.44
CA GLY A 12 1.11 -0.83 12.00
C GLY A 12 1.89 -0.20 10.84
N PRO A 13 2.40 1.06 10.92
CA PRO A 13 3.32 1.58 9.91
C PRO A 13 4.46 0.59 9.64
N ASN A 14 4.75 0.30 8.37
CA ASN A 14 5.65 -0.79 8.00
C ASN A 14 6.71 -0.37 6.97
N ASP A 15 6.31 -0.14 5.72
CA ASP A 15 7.23 0.14 4.61
C ASP A 15 6.81 1.40 3.82
N PHE A 16 7.68 1.89 2.93
CA PHE A 16 7.44 3.10 2.15
C PHE A 16 8.08 3.10 0.75
N ALA A 17 7.50 3.88 -0.16
CA ALA A 17 8.04 4.17 -1.49
C ALA A 17 7.97 5.68 -1.79
N PRO A 18 9.10 6.33 -2.12
CA PRO A 18 9.09 7.74 -2.52
C PRO A 18 8.45 7.92 -3.89
N ASP A 19 7.81 9.07 -4.11
CA ASP A 19 7.45 9.55 -5.44
C ASP A 19 8.54 10.48 -6.02
N LYS A 20 8.29 10.99 -7.23
CA LYS A 20 9.20 11.93 -7.92
C LYS A 20 9.00 13.40 -7.54
N ASP A 21 7.93 13.71 -6.80
CA ASP A 21 7.48 15.06 -6.46
C ASP A 21 7.84 15.46 -5.02
N GLY A 22 8.55 14.58 -4.30
CA GLY A 22 9.08 14.79 -2.95
C GLY A 22 8.17 14.27 -1.84
N GLY A 23 7.12 13.53 -2.18
CA GLY A 23 6.26 12.82 -1.25
C GLY A 23 6.59 11.32 -1.15
N VAL A 24 5.86 10.63 -0.29
CA VAL A 24 6.07 9.21 0.01
C VAL A 24 4.74 8.51 0.18
N TYR A 25 4.57 7.36 -0.47
CA TYR A 25 3.54 6.39 -0.12
C TYR A 25 4.06 5.49 0.99
N PHE A 26 3.22 5.13 1.95
CA PHE A 26 3.60 4.17 2.99
C PHE A 26 2.42 3.28 3.39
N THR A 27 2.75 2.09 3.90
CA THR A 27 1.77 1.11 4.36
C THR A 27 1.58 1.20 5.87
N GLY A 28 0.32 1.01 6.27
CA GLY A 28 -0.03 0.56 7.60
C GLY A 28 -0.55 -0.87 7.50
N SER A 29 0.21 -1.84 8.02
CA SER A 29 -0.09 -3.27 8.02
C SER A 29 -1.40 -3.65 8.71
N GLY A 30 -2.02 -2.73 9.46
CA GLY A 30 -3.16 -3.10 10.30
C GLY A 30 -2.70 -3.98 11.45
N LYS A 31 -3.57 -4.91 11.88
CA LYS A 31 -3.26 -5.84 12.97
C LYS A 31 -2.67 -7.17 12.52
N GLY A 32 -2.72 -7.47 11.22
CA GLY A 32 -2.30 -8.76 10.65
C GLY A 32 -3.26 -9.91 10.98
N GLY A 33 -2.90 -11.12 10.52
CA GLY A 33 -3.78 -12.29 10.60
C GLY A 33 -5.02 -12.11 9.72
N PRO A 34 -6.18 -12.69 10.09
CA PRO A 34 -7.36 -12.75 9.20
C PRO A 34 -8.12 -11.42 9.04
N LEU A 35 -7.63 -10.33 9.64
CA LEU A 35 -8.30 -9.04 9.62
C LEU A 35 -7.92 -8.23 8.38
N ILE A 36 -8.94 -7.75 7.67
CA ILE A 36 -8.79 -6.81 6.55
C ILE A 36 -8.95 -5.39 7.11
N ASP A 37 -7.89 -4.88 7.74
CA ASP A 37 -7.85 -3.54 8.35
C ASP A 37 -6.62 -2.71 7.98
N ALA A 38 -5.78 -3.22 7.07
CA ALA A 38 -4.60 -2.52 6.60
C ALA A 38 -4.96 -1.38 5.64
N SER A 39 -4.07 -0.40 5.52
CA SER A 39 -4.29 0.82 4.75
C SER A 39 -2.98 1.29 4.09
N ALA A 40 -3.10 2.07 3.02
CA ALA A 40 -1.99 2.81 2.43
C ALA A 40 -2.26 4.31 2.55
N TYR A 41 -1.19 5.07 2.72
CA TYR A 41 -1.21 6.49 2.94
C TYR A 41 -0.22 7.19 2.00
N TYR A 42 -0.44 8.47 1.78
CA TYR A 42 0.49 9.35 1.09
C TYR A 42 0.82 10.54 2.00
N ILE A 43 2.11 10.82 2.18
CA ILE A 43 2.60 12.05 2.81
C ILE A 43 3.19 12.95 1.72
N GLY A 44 2.61 14.14 1.55
CA GLY A 44 3.08 15.15 0.62
C GLY A 44 4.33 15.86 1.13
N LYS A 45 5.06 16.51 0.21
CA LYS A 45 6.24 17.33 0.55
C LYS A 45 5.95 18.47 1.55
N ASP A 46 4.69 18.86 1.68
CA ASP A 46 4.20 19.87 2.62
C ASP A 46 3.86 19.29 4.00
N GLY A 47 4.03 17.98 4.18
CA GLY A 47 3.71 17.25 5.41
C GLY A 47 2.25 16.87 5.55
N SER A 48 1.39 17.16 4.56
CA SER A 48 0.00 16.68 4.55
C SER A 48 -0.04 15.16 4.41
N VAL A 49 -0.90 14.48 5.18
CA VAL A 49 -1.04 13.02 5.15
C VAL A 49 -2.48 12.65 4.88
N LYS A 50 -2.69 11.82 3.86
CA LYS A 50 -4.00 11.26 3.53
C LYS A 50 -3.96 9.75 3.39
N LYS A 51 -5.02 9.08 3.81
CA LYS A 51 -5.26 7.68 3.46
C LYS A 51 -5.64 7.62 1.97
N VAL A 52 -4.94 6.80 1.20
CA VAL A 52 -5.14 6.65 -0.26
C VAL A 52 -5.69 5.29 -0.65
N ALA A 53 -5.56 4.28 0.23
CA ALA A 53 -6.27 3.01 0.10
C ALA A 53 -6.60 2.42 1.47
N GLY A 54 -7.70 1.68 1.54
CA GLY A 54 -8.11 0.87 2.70
C GLY A 54 -8.46 -0.54 2.27
N ASP A 55 -9.00 -1.31 3.21
CA ASP A 55 -9.46 -2.69 3.01
C ASP A 55 -8.36 -3.56 2.37
N LEU A 56 -7.13 -3.39 2.88
CA LEU A 56 -5.97 -4.18 2.50
C LEU A 56 -5.77 -5.30 3.51
N HIS A 57 -5.18 -6.41 3.07
CA HIS A 57 -4.89 -7.56 3.91
C HIS A 57 -3.40 -7.58 4.27
N ASN A 58 -3.07 -7.10 5.48
CA ASN A 58 -1.70 -7.01 5.99
C ASN A 58 -0.71 -6.37 4.98
N ALA A 59 -0.97 -5.10 4.66
CA ALA A 59 -0.22 -4.32 3.69
C ALA A 59 1.26 -4.20 4.09
N ASN A 60 2.17 -4.51 3.17
CA ASN A 60 3.59 -4.65 3.49
C ASN A 60 4.46 -3.79 2.56
N GLY A 61 5.32 -4.40 1.75
CA GLY A 61 6.13 -3.68 0.78
C GLY A 61 5.32 -3.01 -0.32
N LEU A 62 5.83 -1.90 -0.83
CA LEU A 62 5.27 -1.16 -1.97
C LEU A 62 6.36 -0.55 -2.83
N VAL A 63 6.08 -0.34 -4.11
CA VAL A 63 7.01 0.30 -5.03
C VAL A 63 6.27 1.09 -6.12
N MET A 64 6.82 2.25 -6.48
CA MET A 64 6.35 3.06 -7.58
C MET A 64 7.00 2.62 -8.89
N SER A 65 6.21 2.48 -9.94
CA SER A 65 6.70 2.30 -11.31
C SER A 65 7.56 3.48 -11.77
N ASN A 66 8.51 3.24 -12.69
CA ASN A 66 9.43 4.27 -13.16
C ASN A 66 8.76 5.51 -13.77
N ASP A 67 7.60 5.36 -14.40
CA ASP A 67 6.85 6.49 -14.98
C ASP A 67 5.88 7.14 -13.98
N GLY A 68 5.82 6.62 -12.75
CA GLY A 68 5.03 7.16 -11.65
C GLY A 68 3.52 6.92 -11.77
N LYS A 69 3.06 6.08 -12.71
CA LYS A 69 1.63 5.88 -12.98
C LYS A 69 1.02 4.69 -12.26
N ILE A 70 1.84 3.76 -11.81
CA ILE A 70 1.42 2.55 -11.11
C ILE A 70 2.13 2.45 -9.76
N LEU A 71 1.36 2.20 -8.70
CA LEU A 71 1.87 1.79 -7.40
C LEU A 71 1.57 0.31 -7.18
N TYR A 72 2.61 -0.49 -6.97
CA TYR A 72 2.51 -1.90 -6.59
C TYR A 72 2.54 -2.01 -5.07
N LEU A 73 1.73 -2.89 -4.49
CA LEU A 73 1.63 -3.11 -3.05
C LEU A 73 1.43 -4.59 -2.74
N VAL A 74 2.12 -5.09 -1.72
CA VAL A 74 2.01 -6.46 -1.23
C VAL A 74 0.90 -6.58 -0.19
N GLU A 75 0.00 -7.55 -0.38
CA GLU A 75 -0.94 -8.02 0.64
C GLU A 75 -0.45 -9.38 1.16
N THR A 76 0.18 -9.37 2.34
CA THR A 76 0.92 -10.52 2.86
C THR A 76 0.03 -11.75 3.03
N GLU A 77 -1.14 -11.56 3.63
CA GLU A 77 -2.06 -12.66 4.00
C GLU A 77 -2.86 -13.18 2.79
N ASP A 78 -2.94 -12.40 1.70
CA ASP A 78 -3.57 -12.80 0.44
C ASP A 78 -2.56 -13.35 -0.59
N ASN A 79 -1.28 -13.44 -0.19
CA ASN A 79 -0.14 -13.88 -1.01
C ASN A 79 -0.12 -13.29 -2.43
N ARG A 80 -0.34 -11.97 -2.53
CA ARG A 80 -0.46 -11.29 -3.82
C ARG A 80 0.17 -9.91 -3.83
N ILE A 81 0.50 -9.49 -5.04
CA ILE A 81 0.82 -8.10 -5.37
C ILE A 81 -0.40 -7.52 -6.07
N ILE A 82 -0.90 -6.42 -5.53
CA ILE A 82 -1.91 -5.59 -6.19
C ILE A 82 -1.25 -4.37 -6.80
N GLU A 83 -1.92 -3.78 -7.78
CA GLU A 83 -1.53 -2.52 -8.37
C GLU A 83 -2.68 -1.51 -8.37
N PHE A 84 -2.32 -0.24 -8.32
CA PHE A 84 -3.22 0.90 -8.43
C PHE A 84 -2.73 1.84 -9.51
N ASP A 85 -3.68 2.48 -10.19
CA ASP A 85 -3.35 3.66 -11.00
C ASP A 85 -3.17 4.87 -10.07
N VAL A 86 -2.11 5.63 -10.34
CA VAL A 86 -1.72 6.83 -9.59
C VAL A 86 -2.14 8.08 -10.36
N SER A 87 -3.00 8.88 -9.74
CA SER A 87 -3.46 10.14 -10.29
C SER A 87 -2.44 11.26 -10.04
N SER A 88 -2.57 12.37 -10.78
CA SER A 88 -1.71 13.56 -10.61
C SER A 88 -1.81 14.23 -9.23
N ASP A 89 -2.89 13.96 -8.48
CA ASP A 89 -3.07 14.42 -7.11
C ASP A 89 -2.59 13.40 -6.07
N HIS A 90 -1.89 12.34 -6.49
CA HIS A 90 -1.40 11.23 -5.66
C HIS A 90 -2.50 10.37 -5.04
N SER A 91 -3.75 10.44 -5.54
CA SER A 91 -4.78 9.47 -5.21
C SER A 91 -4.56 8.14 -5.95
N LEU A 92 -5.05 7.05 -5.36
CA LEU A 92 -4.99 5.71 -5.94
C LEU A 92 -6.37 5.30 -6.45
N SER A 93 -6.40 4.63 -7.60
CA SER A 93 -7.63 4.12 -8.20
C SER A 93 -7.40 2.79 -8.93
N ASN A 94 -8.47 2.19 -9.46
CA ASN A 94 -8.40 0.98 -10.29
C ASN A 94 -7.59 -0.18 -9.69
N ARG A 95 -7.78 -0.42 -8.37
CA ARG A 95 -7.17 -1.54 -7.64
C ARG A 95 -7.42 -2.84 -8.38
N ARG A 96 -6.35 -3.59 -8.67
CA ARG A 96 -6.42 -4.91 -9.32
C ARG A 96 -5.26 -5.79 -8.89
N VAL A 97 -5.41 -7.10 -9.07
CA VAL A 97 -4.33 -8.05 -8.83
C VAL A 97 -3.35 -7.97 -9.99
N PHE A 98 -2.10 -7.65 -9.69
CA PHE A 98 -1.00 -7.70 -10.65
C PHE A 98 -0.45 -9.13 -10.74
N LEU A 99 -0.25 -9.76 -9.58
CA LEU A 99 0.35 -11.09 -9.48
C LEU A 99 -0.16 -11.81 -8.24
N ARG A 100 -0.52 -13.09 -8.38
CA ARG A 100 -0.65 -14.02 -7.26
C ARG A 100 0.62 -14.84 -7.17
N LEU A 101 1.22 -14.95 -6.00
CA LEU A 101 2.44 -15.73 -5.84
C LEU A 101 2.16 -17.23 -5.99
N ASP A 102 0.96 -17.68 -5.66
CA ASP A 102 0.47 -19.06 -5.84
C ASP A 102 0.56 -19.50 -7.31
N ASP A 103 0.30 -18.58 -8.24
CA ASP A 103 0.36 -18.85 -9.68
C ASP A 103 1.81 -19.09 -10.15
N LEU A 104 2.80 -18.54 -9.44
CA LEU A 104 4.22 -18.74 -9.73
C LEU A 104 4.79 -19.99 -9.05
N PHE A 105 4.25 -20.36 -7.89
CA PHE A 105 4.75 -21.45 -7.05
C PHE A 105 3.64 -22.43 -6.64
N PRO A 106 2.99 -23.11 -7.61
CA PRO A 106 1.76 -23.88 -7.36
C PRO A 106 1.92 -25.08 -6.41
N ASN A 107 3.16 -25.46 -6.08
CA ASN A 107 3.46 -26.60 -5.19
C ASN A 107 4.13 -26.17 -3.88
N GLN A 108 4.14 -24.87 -3.56
CA GLN A 108 4.66 -24.34 -2.30
C GLN A 108 3.48 -23.94 -1.42
N PRO A 109 3.29 -24.55 -0.24
CA PRO A 109 2.23 -24.15 0.68
C PRO A 109 2.48 -22.72 1.18
N HIS A 110 1.41 -21.93 1.24
CA HIS A 110 1.38 -20.63 1.91
C HIS A 110 1.46 -20.86 3.42
N ILE A 111 2.32 -20.09 4.09
CA ILE A 111 2.64 -20.21 5.52
C ILE A 111 1.72 -19.31 6.33
#